data_AF-A0A4Q2X6W9-F1
#
_entry.id   AF-A0A4Q2X6W9-F1
#
_cell.length_a   1.000
_cell.length_b   1.000
_cell.length_c   1.000
_cell.angle_alpha   90.00
_cell.angle_beta   90.00
_cell.angle_gamma   90.00
#
_symmetry.space_group_name_H-M   'P 1'
#
loop_
_entity.id
_entity.type
_entity.pdbx_description
1 polymer ?
#
loop_
_entity_poly.entity_id
_entity_poly.type
_entity_poly.pdbx_seq_one_letter_code
_entity_poly.pdbx_strand_id
1 'polypeptide(L)'
;AIWKFTGECELAPIERALTKHEEWYLGDGTYGDGPEYHWDYYNSFVIQPALIDVLEVCREKQSPLAKELPTVLKRAARYAEVQERMISPEGTFPVIGRSSAYRFGAFQSLSQIALRKELPKAVEPAAVRTAMTAIIRRMTEAPGTFDKDGWLQPGIAGHQPAVKEGYISTGSLYLCLTGLLHLGLPANDPFWTAPAKDWTQKRLWAGENIPADHALK
;
A
#
# COMPACT_ATOMS: atom_id res chain seq x y z
N ALA A 1 -6.79 -17.28 -3.97
CA ALA A 1 -6.15 -18.43 -3.29
C ALA A 1 -6.68 -19.78 -3.79
N ILE A 2 -7.98 -20.08 -3.61
CA ILE A 2 -8.57 -21.38 -4.00
C ILE A 2 -8.27 -21.71 -5.48
N TRP A 3 -8.60 -20.82 -6.41
CA TRP A 3 -8.32 -21.04 -7.84
C TRP A 3 -6.84 -21.21 -8.18
N LYS A 4 -5.97 -20.43 -7.53
CA LYS A 4 -4.51 -20.48 -7.73
C LYS A 4 -3.94 -21.85 -7.33
N PHE A 5 -4.32 -22.37 -6.16
CA PHE A 5 -3.69 -23.55 -5.56
C PHE A 5 -4.43 -24.86 -5.80
N THR A 6 -5.75 -24.84 -5.97
CA THR A 6 -6.57 -26.05 -6.15
C THR A 6 -7.09 -26.22 -7.57
N GLY A 7 -7.17 -25.13 -8.34
CA GLY A 7 -7.81 -25.11 -9.66
C GLY A 7 -9.33 -24.89 -9.63
N GLU A 8 -9.98 -25.02 -8.48
CA GLU A 8 -11.41 -24.78 -8.32
C GLU A 8 -11.72 -23.28 -8.24
N CYS A 9 -12.78 -22.84 -8.94
CA CYS A 9 -13.18 -21.44 -8.92
C CYS A 9 -14.68 -21.27 -9.16
N GLU A 10 -15.31 -20.47 -8.31
CA GLU A 10 -16.57 -19.82 -8.63
C GLU A 10 -16.25 -18.44 -9.20
N LEU A 11 -16.59 -18.19 -10.47
CA LEU A 11 -16.28 -16.92 -11.14
C LEU A 11 -17.19 -15.78 -10.69
N ALA A 12 -18.46 -16.07 -10.38
CA ALA A 12 -19.46 -15.04 -10.07
C ALA A 12 -19.06 -14.09 -8.92
N PRO A 13 -18.45 -14.54 -7.80
CA PRO A 13 -17.92 -13.64 -6.79
C PRO A 13 -16.82 -12.69 -7.30
N ILE A 14 -15.94 -13.18 -8.18
CA ILE A 14 -14.86 -12.37 -8.78
C ILE A 14 -15.46 -11.31 -9.70
N GLU A 15 -16.36 -11.71 -10.59
CA GLU A 15 -17.05 -10.80 -11.51
C GLU A 15 -17.82 -9.70 -10.76
N ARG A 16 -18.54 -10.09 -9.70
CA ARG A 16 -19.25 -9.15 -8.83
C ARG A 16 -18.29 -8.17 -8.16
N ALA A 17 -17.18 -8.66 -7.61
CA ALA A 17 -16.19 -7.80 -6.96
C ALA A 17 -15.58 -6.80 -7.95
N LEU A 18 -15.17 -7.24 -9.14
CA LEU A 18 -14.63 -6.36 -10.19
C LEU A 18 -15.65 -5.31 -10.62
N THR A 19 -16.90 -5.72 -10.85
CA THR A 19 -17.98 -4.82 -11.24
C THR A 19 -18.24 -3.75 -10.18
N LYS A 20 -18.29 -4.16 -8.90
CA LYS A 20 -18.53 -3.21 -7.80
C LYS A 20 -17.40 -2.23 -7.57
N HIS A 21 -16.14 -2.68 -7.68
CA HIS A 21 -15.02 -1.74 -7.58
C HIS A 21 -14.94 -0.80 -8.78
N GLU A 22 -15.40 -1.21 -9.96
CA GLU A 22 -15.54 -0.29 -11.09
C GLU A 22 -16.62 0.78 -10.82
N GLU A 23 -17.78 0.38 -10.29
CA GLU A 23 -18.84 1.32 -9.86
C GLU A 23 -18.35 2.30 -8.78
N TRP A 24 -17.43 1.87 -7.92
CA TRP A 24 -16.89 2.67 -6.81
C TRP A 24 -15.58 3.38 -7.14
N TYR A 25 -15.14 3.38 -8.41
CA TYR A 25 -13.94 4.12 -8.80
C TYR A 25 -14.22 5.63 -8.79
N LEU A 26 -13.48 6.37 -7.96
CA LEU A 26 -13.68 7.81 -7.75
C LEU A 26 -12.78 8.68 -8.63
N GLY A 27 -11.75 8.09 -9.23
CA GLY A 27 -10.73 8.81 -9.98
C GLY A 27 -9.37 8.83 -9.28
N ASP A 28 -8.35 9.25 -10.04
CA ASP A 28 -6.96 9.36 -9.60
C ASP A 28 -6.39 8.16 -8.81
N GLY A 29 -6.75 6.94 -9.24
CA GLY A 29 -6.30 5.70 -8.58
C GLY A 29 -7.01 5.38 -7.26
N THR A 30 -8.08 6.10 -6.90
CA THR A 30 -8.81 5.91 -5.65
C THR A 30 -10.16 5.23 -5.90
N TYR A 31 -10.43 4.20 -5.11
CA TYR A 31 -11.71 3.50 -5.03
C TYR A 31 -12.42 3.84 -3.71
N GLY A 32 -13.75 3.85 -3.71
CA GLY A 32 -14.52 3.73 -2.48
C GLY A 32 -14.44 2.31 -1.91
N ASP A 33 -14.43 2.18 -0.58
CA ASP A 33 -14.60 0.90 0.13
C ASP A 33 -16.10 0.57 0.29
N GLY A 34 -16.84 0.73 -0.80
CA GLY A 34 -18.30 0.79 -0.84
C GLY A 34 -18.81 1.98 -1.65
N PRO A 35 -20.15 2.15 -1.72
CA PRO A 35 -20.77 3.25 -2.45
C PRO A 35 -20.47 4.63 -1.84
N GLU A 36 -20.17 4.67 -0.54
CA GLU A 36 -19.79 5.87 0.18
C GLU A 36 -18.27 5.92 0.31
N TYR A 37 -17.68 7.07 -0.01
CA TYR A 37 -16.25 7.24 0.14
C TYR A 37 -15.86 7.36 1.61
N HIS A 38 -15.04 6.44 2.07
CA HIS A 38 -14.34 6.52 3.34
C HIS A 38 -12.89 6.93 3.09
N TRP A 39 -12.47 8.05 3.68
CA TRP A 39 -11.10 8.50 3.54
C TRP A 39 -10.19 7.79 4.55
N ASP A 40 -9.82 6.58 4.18
CA ASP A 40 -8.93 5.70 4.94
C ASP A 40 -7.89 5.05 4.00
N TYR A 41 -7.17 4.06 4.52
CA TYR A 41 -6.10 3.38 3.79
C TYR A 41 -6.54 2.04 3.18
N TYR A 42 -7.84 1.75 2.99
CA TYR A 42 -8.30 0.46 2.41
C TYR A 42 -7.90 0.27 0.95
N ASN A 43 -7.71 1.35 0.21
CA ASN A 43 -7.05 1.30 -1.11
C ASN A 43 -5.66 0.67 -1.03
N SER A 44 -4.99 0.80 0.12
CA SER A 44 -3.68 0.18 0.39
C SER A 44 -3.77 -1.17 1.05
N PHE A 45 -4.58 -1.30 2.11
CA PHE A 45 -4.66 -2.52 2.91
C PHE A 45 -5.26 -3.69 2.14
N VAL A 46 -6.24 -3.43 1.27
CA VAL A 46 -7.07 -4.49 0.69
C VAL A 46 -7.33 -4.28 -0.80
N ILE A 47 -7.93 -3.16 -1.20
CA ILE A 47 -8.58 -3.02 -2.51
C ILE A 47 -7.58 -3.18 -3.65
N GLN A 48 -6.58 -2.30 -3.75
CA GLN A 48 -5.62 -2.35 -4.87
C GLN A 48 -4.83 -3.67 -4.86
N PRO A 49 -4.26 -4.12 -3.72
CA PRO A 49 -3.50 -5.37 -3.73
C PRO A 49 -4.33 -6.60 -4.08
N ALA A 50 -5.56 -6.70 -3.56
CA ALA A 50 -6.44 -7.82 -3.86
C ALA A 50 -6.89 -7.81 -5.32
N LEU A 51 -7.23 -6.65 -5.89
CA LEU A 51 -7.59 -6.54 -7.30
C LEU A 51 -6.44 -7.00 -8.20
N ILE A 52 -5.21 -6.56 -7.91
CA ILE A 52 -4.01 -6.99 -8.65
C ILE A 52 -3.84 -8.50 -8.53
N ASP A 53 -3.77 -9.04 -7.31
CA ASP A 53 -3.47 -10.45 -7.09
C ASP A 53 -4.54 -11.37 -7.69
N VAL A 54 -5.82 -10.99 -7.62
CA VAL A 54 -6.92 -11.75 -8.24
C VAL A 54 -6.82 -11.71 -9.76
N LEU A 55 -6.58 -10.54 -10.35
CA LEU A 55 -6.47 -10.41 -11.81
C LEU A 55 -5.21 -11.07 -12.38
N GLU A 56 -4.15 -11.16 -11.59
CA GLU A 56 -2.96 -11.95 -11.92
C GLU A 56 -3.29 -13.45 -12.00
N VAL A 57 -4.06 -13.97 -11.04
CA VAL A 57 -4.55 -15.36 -11.11
C VAL A 57 -5.46 -15.54 -12.33
N CYS A 58 -6.36 -14.59 -12.62
CA CYS A 58 -7.17 -14.61 -13.84
C CYS A 58 -6.31 -14.69 -15.10
N ARG A 59 -5.21 -13.92 -15.17
CA ARG A 59 -4.25 -13.93 -16.29
C ARG A 59 -3.59 -15.29 -16.46
N GLU A 60 -3.05 -15.85 -15.37
CA GLU A 60 -2.43 -17.19 -15.38
C GLU A 60 -3.41 -18.29 -15.82
N LYS A 61 -4.68 -18.16 -15.45
CA LYS A 61 -5.75 -19.11 -15.79
C LYS A 61 -6.44 -18.80 -17.12
N GLN A 62 -5.90 -17.84 -17.90
CA GLN A 62 -6.43 -17.42 -19.21
C GLN A 62 -7.91 -16.99 -19.17
N SER A 63 -8.34 -16.45 -18.03
CA SER A 63 -9.70 -15.91 -17.85
C SER A 63 -9.87 -14.62 -18.64
N PRO A 64 -11.02 -14.39 -19.29
CA PRO A 64 -11.30 -13.13 -19.98
C PRO A 64 -11.30 -11.93 -19.03
N LEU A 65 -11.49 -12.13 -17.71
CA LEU A 65 -11.42 -11.08 -16.70
C LEU A 65 -10.02 -10.46 -16.60
N ALA A 66 -8.97 -11.16 -17.04
CA ALA A 66 -7.59 -10.63 -17.06
C ALA A 66 -7.43 -9.36 -17.91
N LYS A 67 -8.38 -9.08 -18.81
CA LYS A 67 -8.42 -7.84 -19.60
C LYS A 67 -8.48 -6.56 -18.76
N GLU A 68 -8.95 -6.65 -17.51
CA GLU A 68 -9.06 -5.52 -16.58
C GLU A 68 -7.72 -5.19 -15.88
N LEU A 69 -6.76 -6.13 -15.88
CA LEU A 69 -5.49 -5.98 -15.16
C LEU A 69 -4.71 -4.71 -15.55
N PRO A 70 -4.56 -4.32 -16.83
CA PRO A 70 -3.83 -3.11 -17.18
C PRO A 70 -4.45 -1.84 -16.58
N THR A 71 -5.78 -1.75 -16.51
CA THR A 71 -6.49 -0.62 -15.90
C THR A 71 -6.26 -0.57 -14.40
N VAL A 72 -6.37 -1.70 -13.70
CA VAL A 72 -6.10 -1.80 -12.26
C VAL A 72 -4.64 -1.45 -11.95
N LEU A 73 -3.68 -1.95 -12.72
CA LEU A 73 -2.26 -1.61 -12.54
C LEU A 73 -1.99 -0.12 -12.74
N LYS A 74 -2.59 0.50 -13.77
CA LYS A 74 -2.48 1.96 -14.00
C LYS A 74 -3.00 2.75 -12.78
N ARG A 75 -4.14 2.34 -12.22
CA ARG A 75 -4.74 2.97 -11.02
C ARG A 75 -3.89 2.75 -9.77
N ALA A 76 -3.39 1.54 -9.57
CA ALA A 76 -2.54 1.19 -8.42
C ALA A 76 -1.19 1.92 -8.46
N ALA A 77 -0.56 2.02 -9.63
CA ALA A 77 0.68 2.77 -9.80
C ALA A 77 0.47 4.26 -9.45
N ARG A 78 -0.64 4.86 -9.87
CA ARG A 78 -0.99 6.23 -9.47
C ARG A 78 -1.20 6.35 -7.96
N TYR A 79 -1.95 5.44 -7.35
CA TYR A 79 -2.16 5.45 -5.91
C TYR A 79 -0.85 5.25 -5.11
N ALA A 80 0.10 4.46 -5.63
CA ALA A 80 1.43 4.33 -5.06
C ALA A 80 2.22 5.66 -5.09
N GLU A 81 2.14 6.44 -6.16
CA GLU A 81 2.70 7.79 -6.21
C GLU A 81 2.03 8.72 -5.19
N VAL A 82 0.71 8.67 -5.06
CA VAL A 82 -0.01 9.43 -4.02
C VAL A 82 0.46 9.02 -2.63
N GLN A 83 0.67 7.72 -2.36
CA GLN A 83 1.22 7.25 -1.09
C GLN A 83 2.60 7.81 -0.80
N GLU A 84 3.54 7.72 -1.75
CA GLU A 84 4.88 8.29 -1.57
C GLU A 84 4.81 9.79 -1.26
N ARG A 85 3.91 10.50 -1.93
CA ARG A 85 3.65 11.93 -1.70
C ARG A 85 2.95 12.24 -0.37
N MET A 86 2.34 11.28 0.31
CA MET A 86 1.76 11.46 1.65
C MET A 86 2.78 11.36 2.78
N ILE A 87 4.00 10.88 2.48
CA ILE A 87 5.06 10.71 3.48
C ILE A 87 5.65 12.08 3.79
N SER A 88 5.44 12.61 4.99
CA SER A 88 6.02 13.89 5.42
C SER A 88 7.55 13.83 5.41
N PRO A 89 8.28 14.95 5.31
CA PRO A 89 9.74 14.99 5.39
C PRO A 89 10.34 14.33 6.65
N GLU A 90 9.56 14.26 7.73
CA GLU A 90 9.93 13.68 9.02
C GLU A 90 9.68 12.16 9.09
N GLY A 91 9.23 11.52 8.00
CA GLY A 91 8.91 10.10 7.98
C GLY A 91 7.62 9.77 8.75
N THR A 92 6.63 10.67 8.68
CA THR A 92 5.28 10.43 9.21
C THR A 92 4.26 10.51 8.09
N PHE A 93 3.01 10.15 8.38
CA PHE A 93 1.89 10.33 7.47
C PHE A 93 0.60 10.59 8.27
N PRO A 94 -0.45 11.16 7.65
CA PRO A 94 -1.70 11.41 8.34
C PRO A 94 -2.31 10.15 8.93
N VAL A 95 -2.66 10.15 10.21
CA VAL A 95 -3.40 9.05 10.84
C VAL A 95 -4.88 9.33 10.64
N ILE A 96 -5.44 8.84 9.54
CA ILE A 96 -6.85 9.02 9.17
C ILE A 96 -7.57 7.70 8.96
N GLY A 97 -8.88 7.74 9.16
CA GLY A 97 -9.76 6.61 8.91
C GLY A 97 -9.64 5.49 9.94
N ARG A 98 -10.26 4.35 9.60
CA ARG A 98 -10.24 3.15 10.43
C ARG A 98 -9.00 2.29 10.15
N SER A 99 -8.72 1.36 11.06
CA SER A 99 -7.64 0.38 10.93
C SER A 99 -6.23 0.97 10.95
N SER A 100 -6.05 2.23 11.37
CA SER A 100 -4.73 2.88 11.42
C SER A 100 -3.74 2.19 12.37
N ALA A 101 -4.24 1.38 13.32
CA ALA A 101 -3.41 0.53 14.18
C ALA A 101 -2.53 -0.49 13.42
N TYR A 102 -2.80 -0.73 12.13
CA TYR A 102 -1.93 -1.50 11.25
C TYR A 102 -0.68 -0.75 10.77
N ARG A 103 -0.42 0.47 11.26
CA ARG A 103 0.84 1.21 11.09
C ARG A 103 1.24 1.33 9.62
N PHE A 104 2.49 0.99 9.29
CA PHE A 104 3.06 1.04 7.95
C PHE A 104 2.43 0.03 6.96
N GLY A 105 1.51 -0.85 7.40
CA GLY A 105 0.65 -1.61 6.49
C GLY A 105 -0.19 -0.70 5.59
N ALA A 106 -0.42 0.56 6.00
CA ALA A 106 -1.05 1.59 5.17
C ALA A 106 -0.29 1.87 3.86
N PHE A 107 0.94 1.36 3.70
CA PHE A 107 1.78 1.52 2.51
C PHE A 107 1.96 0.21 1.71
N GLN A 108 1.08 -0.78 1.91
CA GLN A 108 1.11 -2.03 1.17
C GLN A 108 1.06 -1.83 -0.35
N SER A 109 0.20 -0.94 -0.88
CA SER A 109 0.15 -0.69 -2.33
C SER A 109 1.44 -0.11 -2.89
N LEU A 110 2.03 0.91 -2.25
CA LEU A 110 3.35 1.42 -2.64
C LEU A 110 4.41 0.31 -2.62
N SER A 111 4.41 -0.49 -1.56
CA SER A 111 5.34 -1.61 -1.40
C SER A 111 5.15 -2.70 -2.46
N GLN A 112 3.92 -3.02 -2.84
CA GLN A 112 3.60 -4.04 -3.85
C GLN A 112 3.97 -3.55 -5.25
N ILE A 113 3.68 -2.30 -5.60
CA ILE A 113 4.06 -1.71 -6.89
C ILE A 113 5.59 -1.59 -7.02
N ALA A 114 6.29 -1.29 -5.93
CA ALA A 114 7.76 -1.34 -5.88
C ALA A 114 8.27 -2.77 -6.14
N LEU A 115 7.73 -3.78 -5.46
CA LEU A 115 8.07 -5.20 -5.67
C LEU A 115 7.86 -5.62 -7.13
N ARG A 116 6.77 -5.17 -7.74
CA ARG A 116 6.42 -5.46 -9.13
C ARG A 116 7.25 -4.67 -10.16
N LYS A 117 8.07 -3.70 -9.71
CA LYS A 117 8.85 -2.79 -10.56
C LYS A 117 7.98 -1.95 -11.50
N GLU A 118 6.80 -1.59 -11.03
CA GLU A 118 5.77 -0.85 -11.79
C GLU A 118 5.54 0.56 -11.23
N LEU A 119 6.51 1.10 -10.46
CA LEU A 119 6.45 2.47 -9.96
C LEU A 119 6.33 3.48 -11.11
N PRO A 120 5.52 4.54 -10.97
CA PRO A 120 5.47 5.62 -11.95
C PRO A 120 6.85 6.26 -12.16
N LYS A 121 7.10 6.80 -13.35
CA LYS A 121 8.41 7.40 -13.70
C LYS A 121 8.85 8.52 -12.75
N ALA A 122 7.91 9.23 -12.13
CA ALA A 122 8.20 10.29 -11.17
C ALA A 122 8.68 9.77 -9.81
N VAL A 123 8.46 8.50 -9.51
CA VAL A 123 8.75 7.87 -8.22
C VAL A 123 9.94 6.92 -8.37
N GLU A 124 11.07 7.32 -7.83
CA GLU A 124 12.30 6.52 -7.95
C GLU A 124 12.37 5.41 -6.90
N PRO A 125 12.77 4.17 -7.26
CA PRO A 125 12.89 3.05 -6.31
C PRO A 125 13.73 3.39 -5.06
N ALA A 126 14.84 4.11 -5.25
CA ALA A 126 15.72 4.52 -4.15
C ALA A 126 15.07 5.52 -3.18
N ALA A 127 14.15 6.36 -3.68
CA ALA A 127 13.37 7.30 -2.87
C ALA A 127 12.27 6.57 -2.09
N VAL A 128 11.63 5.56 -2.70
CA VAL A 128 10.69 4.69 -1.99
C VAL A 128 11.40 3.95 -0.86
N ARG A 129 12.61 3.41 -1.08
CA ARG A 129 13.41 2.75 -0.03
C ARG A 129 13.62 3.68 1.18
N THR A 130 14.08 4.91 0.96
CA THR A 130 14.40 5.84 2.05
C THR A 130 13.13 6.31 2.77
N ALA A 131 12.04 6.58 2.05
CA ALA A 131 10.77 6.99 2.63
C ALA A 131 10.13 5.89 3.47
N MET A 132 10.08 4.66 2.94
CA MET A 132 9.57 3.49 3.67
C MET A 132 10.42 3.21 4.90
N THR A 133 11.75 3.27 4.77
CA THR A 133 12.66 3.11 5.92
C THR A 133 12.36 4.14 7.02
N ALA A 134 12.14 5.40 6.65
CA ALA A 134 11.84 6.47 7.61
C ALA A 134 10.53 6.20 8.37
N ILE A 135 9.44 5.85 7.67
CA ILE A 135 8.15 5.53 8.30
C ILE A 135 8.26 4.30 9.20
N ILE A 136 8.85 3.22 8.68
CA ILE A 136 8.94 1.95 9.40
C ILE A 136 9.69 2.18 10.71
N ARG A 137 10.88 2.79 10.66
CA ARG A 137 11.66 3.11 11.88
C ARG A 137 10.89 4.03 12.82
N ARG A 138 10.26 5.09 12.29
CA ARG A 138 9.49 6.04 13.11
C ARG A 138 8.40 5.34 13.94
N MET A 139 7.79 4.28 13.40
CA MET A 139 6.75 3.52 14.07
C MET A 139 7.29 2.38 14.93
N THR A 140 8.30 1.64 14.46
CA THR A 140 8.82 0.45 15.16
C THR A 140 9.77 0.80 16.31
N GLU A 141 10.54 1.88 16.18
CA GLU A 141 11.52 2.31 17.19
C GLU A 141 10.90 3.21 18.28
N ALA A 142 9.63 3.59 18.14
CA ALA A 142 8.92 4.36 19.14
C ALA A 142 8.82 3.59 20.48
N PRO A 143 9.13 4.22 21.63
CA PRO A 143 9.02 3.57 22.93
C PRO A 143 7.63 2.99 23.19
N GLY A 144 7.58 1.74 23.65
CA GLY A 144 6.32 1.02 23.92
C GLY A 144 5.64 0.45 22.67
N THR A 145 6.30 0.41 21.50
CA THR A 145 5.73 -0.27 20.33
C THR A 145 5.67 -1.78 20.55
N PHE A 146 6.63 -2.34 21.27
CA PHE A 146 6.66 -3.74 21.67
C PHE A 146 6.55 -3.85 23.19
N ASP A 147 5.85 -4.87 23.67
CA ASP A 147 5.80 -5.18 25.10
C ASP A 147 7.08 -5.88 25.58
N LYS A 148 7.12 -6.23 26.87
CA LYS A 148 8.26 -6.89 27.51
C LYS A 148 8.63 -8.25 26.89
N ASP A 149 7.68 -8.89 26.21
CA ASP A 149 7.84 -10.21 25.59
C ASP A 149 8.11 -10.09 24.07
N GLY A 150 8.22 -8.85 23.56
CA GLY A 150 8.50 -8.56 22.15
C GLY A 150 7.27 -8.55 21.24
N TRP A 151 6.06 -8.59 21.81
CA TRP A 151 4.84 -8.54 20.99
C TRP A 151 4.48 -7.11 20.62
N LEU A 152 4.03 -6.95 19.38
CA LEU A 152 3.55 -5.69 18.88
C LEU A 152 2.32 -5.22 19.68
N GLN A 153 2.38 -4.02 20.24
CA GLN A 153 1.26 -3.44 21.00
C GLN A 153 0.35 -2.60 20.10
N PRO A 154 -0.95 -2.47 20.43
CA PRO A 154 -1.86 -1.59 19.70
C PRO A 154 -1.41 -0.13 19.78
N GLY A 155 -1.33 0.54 18.63
CA GLY A 155 -0.95 1.94 18.52
C GLY A 155 -0.36 2.29 17.15
N ILE A 156 -0.03 3.57 16.97
CA ILE A 156 0.63 4.09 15.77
C ILE A 156 2.15 4.14 16.02
N ALA A 157 2.55 4.83 17.08
CA ALA A 157 3.93 4.96 17.55
C ALA A 157 3.92 4.81 19.08
N GLY A 158 4.36 3.66 19.58
CA GLY A 158 4.19 3.26 20.98
C GLY A 158 2.89 2.51 21.26
N HIS A 159 2.50 2.48 22.54
CA HIS A 159 1.27 1.84 23.02
C HIS A 159 0.13 2.87 23.15
N GLN A 160 -0.82 2.83 22.23
CA GLN A 160 -1.93 3.77 22.11
C GLN A 160 -3.24 3.00 21.89
N PRO A 161 -3.73 2.25 22.89
CA PRO A 161 -4.81 1.27 22.68
C PRO A 161 -6.15 1.87 22.27
N ALA A 162 -6.38 3.16 22.53
CA ALA A 162 -7.60 3.86 22.13
C ALA A 162 -7.78 3.99 20.61
N VAL A 163 -6.71 3.83 19.82
CA VAL A 163 -6.77 3.94 18.35
C VAL A 163 -7.31 2.67 17.68
N LYS A 164 -7.46 1.57 18.42
CA LYS A 164 -7.84 0.27 17.86
C LYS A 164 -9.35 0.12 17.83
N GLU A 165 -9.87 -0.44 16.75
CA GLU A 165 -11.25 -0.89 16.68
C GLU A 165 -11.47 -2.20 17.48
N GLY A 166 -12.73 -2.51 17.80
CA GLY A 166 -13.09 -3.67 18.61
C GLY A 166 -12.64 -5.01 18.04
N TYR A 167 -12.50 -5.11 16.71
CA TYR A 167 -12.04 -6.32 16.02
C TYR A 167 -10.51 -6.47 16.01
N ILE A 168 -9.75 -5.46 16.43
CA ILE A 168 -8.29 -5.51 16.43
C ILE A 168 -7.78 -6.27 17.65
N SER A 169 -7.01 -7.32 17.37
CA SER A 169 -6.28 -8.16 18.31
C SER A 169 -4.78 -8.02 18.11
N THR A 170 -3.97 -8.47 19.07
CA THR A 170 -2.51 -8.48 18.94
C THR A 170 -2.05 -9.19 17.66
N GLY A 171 -2.70 -10.31 17.30
CA GLY A 171 -2.37 -11.05 16.07
C GLY A 171 -2.66 -10.24 14.80
N SER A 172 -3.76 -9.50 14.74
CA SER A 172 -4.11 -8.72 13.55
C SER A 172 -3.19 -7.51 13.34
N LEU A 173 -2.51 -7.00 14.38
CA LEU A 173 -1.54 -5.90 14.25
C LEU A 173 -0.42 -6.21 13.26
N TYR A 174 -0.08 -7.49 13.07
CA TYR A 174 0.95 -7.93 12.12
C TYR A 174 0.53 -7.79 10.65
N LEU A 175 -0.70 -7.35 10.36
CA LEU A 175 -1.04 -6.83 9.04
C LEU A 175 -0.08 -5.71 8.62
N CYS A 176 0.55 -4.99 9.55
CA CYS A 176 1.61 -4.03 9.25
C CYS A 176 2.70 -4.58 8.32
N LEU A 177 3.04 -5.88 8.42
CA LEU A 177 4.06 -6.52 7.61
C LEU A 177 3.76 -6.51 6.11
N THR A 178 2.50 -6.28 5.69
CA THR A 178 2.19 -6.11 4.26
C THR A 178 2.77 -4.81 3.68
N GLY A 179 3.18 -3.85 4.51
CA GLY A 179 3.99 -2.71 4.08
C GLY A 179 5.45 -3.06 3.73
N LEU A 180 5.87 -4.32 3.94
CA LEU A 180 7.24 -4.80 3.70
C LEU A 180 7.38 -5.69 2.45
N LEU A 181 6.38 -5.74 1.57
CA LEU A 181 6.42 -6.58 0.35
C LEU A 181 7.65 -6.29 -0.54
N HIS A 182 8.17 -5.07 -0.54
CA HIS A 182 9.36 -4.67 -1.31
C HIS A 182 10.64 -5.41 -0.86
N LEU A 183 10.66 -6.03 0.33
CA LEU A 183 11.74 -6.92 0.77
C LEU A 183 11.86 -8.18 -0.10
N GLY A 184 10.86 -8.50 -0.93
CA GLY A 184 10.95 -9.55 -1.94
C GLY A 184 11.81 -9.21 -3.16
N LEU A 185 12.29 -7.97 -3.29
CA LEU A 185 13.17 -7.57 -4.39
C LEU A 185 14.55 -8.23 -4.28
N PRO A 186 15.17 -8.66 -5.41
CA PRO A 186 16.51 -9.25 -5.41
C PRO A 186 17.57 -8.31 -4.82
N ALA A 187 18.59 -8.83 -4.13
CA ALA A 187 19.60 -8.00 -3.46
C ALA A 187 20.39 -7.05 -4.39
N ASN A 188 20.45 -7.34 -5.70
CA ASN A 188 21.10 -6.50 -6.71
C ASN A 188 20.15 -5.48 -7.37
N ASP A 189 18.89 -5.40 -6.94
CA ASP A 189 17.92 -4.46 -7.51
C ASP A 189 18.34 -2.99 -7.27
N PRO A 190 18.09 -2.06 -8.23
CA PRO A 190 18.34 -0.63 -8.04
C PRO A 190 17.66 -0.04 -6.80
N PHE A 191 16.53 -0.59 -6.35
CA PHE A 191 15.92 -0.23 -5.07
C PHE A 191 16.92 -0.29 -3.92
N TRP A 192 17.76 -1.33 -3.88
CA TRP A 192 18.77 -1.56 -2.84
C TRP A 192 20.13 -0.96 -3.14
N THR A 193 20.54 -0.96 -4.42
CA THR A 193 21.93 -0.65 -4.80
C THR A 193 22.14 0.79 -5.22
N ALA A 194 21.10 1.50 -5.68
CA ALA A 194 21.24 2.90 -6.05
C ALA A 194 21.52 3.78 -4.82
N PRO A 195 22.20 4.93 -4.98
CA PRO A 195 22.39 5.90 -3.91
C PRO A 195 21.08 6.30 -3.24
N ALA A 196 21.12 6.60 -1.94
CA ALA A 196 19.96 7.13 -1.22
C ALA A 196 19.44 8.40 -1.91
N LYS A 197 18.12 8.51 -2.04
CA LYS A 197 17.44 9.67 -2.59
C LYS A 197 16.35 10.13 -1.64
N ASP A 198 16.11 11.43 -1.60
CA ASP A 198 14.96 11.98 -0.87
C ASP A 198 13.67 11.75 -1.67
N TRP A 199 12.56 11.54 -0.97
CA TRP A 199 11.22 11.37 -1.55
C TRP A 199 10.54 12.72 -1.80
N THR A 200 9.45 12.71 -2.55
CA THR A 200 8.85 13.94 -3.13
C THR A 200 8.64 15.04 -2.11
N GLN A 201 7.99 14.74 -0.97
CA GLN A 201 7.74 15.74 0.06
C GLN A 201 9.03 16.28 0.66
N LYS A 202 9.97 15.41 1.02
CA LYS A 202 11.24 15.86 1.61
C LYS A 202 12.01 16.80 0.67
N ARG A 203 12.00 16.51 -0.63
CA ARG A 203 12.59 17.38 -1.66
C ARG A 203 11.86 18.72 -1.81
N LEU A 204 10.52 18.70 -1.89
CA LEU A 204 9.70 19.92 -1.98
C LEU A 204 9.90 20.84 -0.77
N TRP A 205 9.89 20.29 0.45
CA TRP A 205 10.10 21.04 1.67
C TRP A 205 11.55 21.51 1.86
N ALA A 206 12.51 20.92 1.14
CA ALA A 206 13.87 21.43 1.02
C ALA A 206 14.03 22.54 -0.03
N GLY A 207 12.95 22.92 -0.73
CA GLY A 207 12.96 23.96 -1.75
C GLY A 207 13.43 23.49 -3.12
N GLU A 208 13.50 22.19 -3.37
CA GLU A 208 13.83 21.67 -4.71
C GLU A 208 12.71 21.99 -5.71
N ASN A 209 13.12 22.37 -6.93
CA ASN A 209 12.19 22.61 -8.03
C ASN A 209 11.76 21.29 -8.68
N ILE A 210 10.56 20.82 -8.35
CA ILE A 210 9.96 19.55 -8.85
C ILE A 210 8.69 19.88 -9.66
N PRO A 211 8.41 19.16 -10.77
CA PRO A 211 7.19 19.36 -11.56
C PRO A 211 5.89 19.21 -10.74
N ALA A 212 4.84 19.89 -11.22
CA ALA A 212 3.50 19.77 -10.66
C ALA A 212 2.97 18.34 -10.74
N ASP A 213 2.18 17.95 -9.74
CA ASP A 213 1.44 16.70 -9.75
C ASP A 213 0.23 16.80 -10.68
N HIS A 214 -0.11 15.72 -11.37
CA HIS A 214 -1.26 15.67 -12.28
C HIS A 214 -2.08 14.41 -12.05
N ALA A 215 -3.39 14.59 -11.98
CA ALA A 215 -4.33 13.49 -11.85
C ALA A 215 -4.25 12.55 -13.06
N LEU A 216 -4.58 11.28 -12.82
CA LEU A 216 -4.72 10.28 -13.86
C LEU A 216 -5.77 10.73 -14.89
N LYS A 217 -5.33 10.85 -16.15
CA LYS A 217 -6.23 11.05 -17.31
C LYS A 217 -6.91 9.74 -17.72
#